data_AF-A0A943GR11-F1
#
_entry.id   AF-A0A943GR11-F1
#
_cell.length_a   1.000
_cell.length_b   1.000
_cell.length_c   1.000
_cell.angle_alpha   90.00
_cell.angle_beta   90.00
_cell.angle_gamma   90.00
#
_symmetry.space_group_name_H-M   'P 1'
#
loop_
_entity.id
_entity.type
_entity.pdbx_description
1 polymer ?
#
loop_
_entity_poly.entity_id
_entity_poly.type
_entity_poly.pdbx_seq_one_letter_code
_entity_poly.pdbx_strand_id
1 'polypeptide(L)'
;MAKKTVFITGGTGNMGWAAVQEMLKKSNEINIKMLARKSAKNEELLKHIIAKPNVKVIWGDLLDYDAILEGVTGSDYVLHVGGMVSPTADWKPYKTQKTNIGAAQNICKAVLAQPNKDDIKVCYIGTVAETGDRNYPIHWGRCGDPIKISIYDHYAVSKTVAERTFVESGIKNWVVMRQSGILYPNILKNMDPIMFHVPINGVLEWCTVEDSGRLMCNLVTEDAAGHLGSDFWNHFFNIGSGKEYRISNYEFEKLLLGTLGLAGPEKLFDPNWFITKNFHGQFYADGDKLENFLHFRENLPIKDYFNRLADQVEFYFKIPRYLPKNLVAACAKPFMKKIASTPGFGTLDWVATNEPNRMSAYYGSKAEWEKIPTKWEDFEIINFDKDNSAAEQFKLDHGYDETKPESELDIEDMKQAAKFRGGECLSETMTKGDMATKLKWKCGHCGAEFEASPALILLGGHWCPECFIPQKSWDYDSIAKTNPFFAQVWYPNHTKEENNKYDFDELFHIDGVAWDDIKR
;
A
#
# COMPACT_ATOMS: atom_id res chain seq x y z
N MET A 1 -12.29 -27.15 19.57
CA MET A 1 -11.26 -27.30 18.52
C MET A 1 -9.89 -27.07 19.14
N ALA A 2 -8.83 -27.67 18.59
CA ALA A 2 -7.46 -27.38 19.04
C ALA A 2 -7.12 -25.91 18.73
N LYS A 3 -6.29 -25.28 19.58
CA LYS A 3 -5.86 -23.90 19.35
C LYS A 3 -5.04 -23.81 18.07
N LYS A 4 -5.23 -22.74 17.30
CA LYS A 4 -4.40 -22.40 16.15
C LYS A 4 -3.17 -21.63 16.61
N THR A 5 -2.02 -21.94 16.04
CA THR A 5 -0.75 -21.26 16.30
C THR A 5 -0.46 -20.29 15.16
N VAL A 6 -0.40 -19.01 15.50
CA VAL A 6 -0.21 -17.91 14.56
C VAL A 6 1.20 -17.35 14.75
N PHE A 7 2.00 -17.38 13.69
CA PHE A 7 3.24 -16.61 13.62
C PHE A 7 2.98 -15.25 12.99
N ILE A 8 3.23 -14.17 13.74
CA ILE A 8 3.09 -12.80 13.26
C ILE A 8 4.44 -12.08 13.24
N THR A 9 4.74 -11.46 12.10
CA THR A 9 5.85 -10.50 11.97
C THR A 9 5.30 -9.07 11.95
N GLY A 10 6.07 -8.10 12.41
CA GLY A 10 5.59 -6.72 12.53
C GLY A 10 4.57 -6.50 13.65
N GLY A 11 4.44 -7.45 14.59
CA GLY A 11 3.49 -7.38 15.70
C GLY A 11 3.72 -6.22 16.68
N THR A 12 4.86 -5.54 16.61
CA THR A 12 5.15 -4.31 17.38
C THR A 12 4.88 -3.01 16.61
N GLY A 13 4.40 -3.09 15.35
CA GLY A 13 3.94 -1.95 14.55
C GLY A 13 2.45 -1.65 14.81
N ASN A 14 1.91 -0.56 14.26
CA ASN A 14 0.53 -0.13 14.54
C ASN A 14 -0.51 -1.22 14.22
N MET A 15 -0.57 -1.66 12.96
CA MET A 15 -1.49 -2.73 12.51
C MET A 15 -1.22 -4.05 13.23
N GLY A 16 0.04 -4.48 13.27
CA GLY A 16 0.41 -5.76 13.88
C GLY A 16 0.10 -5.80 15.37
N TRP A 17 0.25 -4.69 16.09
CA TRP A 17 -0.09 -4.61 17.51
C TRP A 17 -1.60 -4.66 17.72
N ALA A 18 -2.38 -3.95 16.91
CA ALA A 18 -3.84 -4.05 16.96
C ALA A 18 -4.31 -5.50 16.71
N ALA A 19 -3.71 -6.20 15.73
CA ALA A 19 -3.98 -7.61 15.49
C ALA A 19 -3.63 -8.50 16.70
N VAL A 20 -2.46 -8.27 17.33
CA VAL A 20 -2.07 -8.99 18.55
C VAL A 20 -3.06 -8.73 19.69
N GLN A 21 -3.54 -7.49 19.86
CA GLN A 21 -4.55 -7.18 20.87
C GLN A 21 -5.86 -7.91 20.64
N GLU A 22 -6.34 -8.02 19.39
CA GLU A 22 -7.54 -8.79 19.06
C GLU A 22 -7.32 -10.30 19.32
N MET A 23 -6.21 -10.87 18.86
CA MET A 23 -5.89 -12.29 19.09
C MET A 23 -5.73 -12.63 20.58
N LEU A 24 -5.24 -11.70 21.41
CA LEU A 24 -5.12 -11.90 22.86
C LEU A 24 -6.49 -12.02 23.55
N LYS A 25 -7.55 -11.41 23.00
CA LYS A 25 -8.93 -11.61 23.48
C LYS A 25 -9.43 -13.03 23.19
N LYS A 26 -8.81 -13.72 22.23
CA LYS A 26 -9.11 -15.09 21.79
C LYS A 26 -8.08 -16.11 22.29
N SER A 27 -7.52 -15.89 23.48
CA SER A 27 -6.43 -16.73 24.03
C SER A 27 -6.76 -18.22 24.24
N ASN A 28 -8.05 -18.57 24.28
CA ASN A 28 -8.56 -19.94 24.31
C ASN A 28 -8.57 -20.62 22.92
N GLU A 29 -8.44 -19.86 21.84
CA GLU A 29 -8.50 -20.31 20.45
C GLU A 29 -7.15 -20.12 19.73
N ILE A 30 -6.36 -19.12 20.13
CA ILE A 30 -5.13 -18.70 19.43
C ILE A 30 -3.90 -18.71 20.35
N ASN A 31 -2.84 -19.36 19.88
CA ASN A 31 -1.47 -19.17 20.36
C ASN A 31 -0.74 -18.21 19.42
N ILE A 32 0.04 -17.28 19.98
CA ILE A 32 0.76 -16.26 19.24
C ILE A 32 2.26 -16.54 19.35
N LYS A 33 2.94 -16.70 18.22
CA LYS A 33 4.39 -16.53 18.08
C LYS A 33 4.63 -15.19 17.41
N MET A 34 5.39 -14.32 18.04
CA MET A 34 5.61 -12.97 17.52
C MET A 34 7.09 -12.68 17.37
N LEU A 35 7.50 -12.33 16.15
CA LEU A 35 8.83 -11.78 15.91
C LEU A 35 8.88 -10.34 16.42
N ALA A 36 9.87 -10.03 17.25
CA ALA A 36 10.12 -8.67 17.72
C ALA A 36 11.61 -8.36 17.73
N ARG A 37 11.99 -7.15 17.32
CA ARG A 37 13.37 -6.67 17.49
C ARG A 37 13.63 -6.32 18.94
N LYS A 38 14.77 -6.74 19.48
CA LYS A 38 15.16 -6.38 20.85
C LYS A 38 15.48 -4.89 20.94
N SER A 39 14.71 -4.17 21.74
CA SER A 39 14.91 -2.74 22.04
C SER A 39 14.14 -2.37 23.30
N ALA A 40 14.57 -1.34 24.02
CA ALA A 40 13.89 -0.89 25.24
C ALA A 40 12.40 -0.58 25.00
N LYS A 41 12.06 0.00 23.83
CA LYS A 41 10.67 0.28 23.43
C LYS A 41 9.84 -1.02 23.31
N ASN A 42 10.39 -2.02 22.62
CA ASN A 42 9.68 -3.28 22.42
C ASN A 42 9.64 -4.12 23.70
N GLU A 43 10.69 -4.11 24.52
CA GLU A 43 10.68 -4.77 25.83
C GLU A 43 9.60 -4.19 26.74
N GLU A 44 9.47 -2.85 26.77
CA GLU A 44 8.42 -2.16 27.52
C GLU A 44 7.01 -2.47 26.98
N LEU A 45 6.81 -2.45 25.66
CA LEU A 45 5.54 -2.81 25.01
C LEU A 45 5.10 -4.24 25.35
N LEU A 46 6.06 -5.18 25.38
CA LEU A 46 5.79 -6.61 25.46
C LEU A 46 5.78 -7.16 26.90
N LYS A 47 6.18 -6.35 27.89
CA LYS A 47 6.31 -6.78 29.29
C LYS A 47 5.08 -7.47 29.87
N HIS A 48 3.88 -7.05 29.45
CA HIS A 48 2.61 -7.55 29.97
C HIS A 48 2.10 -8.81 29.27
N ILE A 49 2.67 -9.16 28.11
CA ILE A 49 2.20 -10.29 27.30
C ILE A 49 3.21 -11.42 27.21
N ILE A 50 4.51 -11.15 27.43
CA ILE A 50 5.58 -12.16 27.32
C ILE A 50 5.43 -13.31 28.33
N ALA A 51 4.78 -13.06 29.47
CA ALA A 51 4.52 -14.08 30.50
C ALA A 51 3.21 -14.86 30.27
N LYS A 52 2.42 -14.52 29.23
CA LYS A 52 1.16 -15.23 28.95
C LYS A 52 1.46 -16.60 28.35
N PRO A 53 0.76 -17.67 28.79
CA PRO A 53 1.06 -19.04 28.37
C PRO A 53 0.80 -19.31 26.88
N ASN A 54 -0.03 -18.49 26.22
CA ASN A 54 -0.34 -18.60 24.80
C ASN A 54 0.51 -17.64 23.93
N VAL A 55 1.54 -17.00 24.47
CA VAL A 55 2.39 -16.06 23.75
C VAL A 55 3.86 -16.49 23.82
N LYS A 56 4.52 -16.54 22.66
CA LYS A 56 5.96 -16.72 22.52
C LYS A 56 6.54 -15.53 21.76
N VAL A 57 7.42 -14.77 22.40
CA VAL A 57 8.19 -13.71 21.74
C VAL A 57 9.49 -14.31 21.21
N ILE A 58 9.73 -14.13 19.92
CA ILE A 58 10.95 -14.53 19.23
C ILE A 58 11.74 -13.25 18.96
N TRP A 59 12.87 -13.11 19.63
CA TRP A 59 13.72 -11.94 19.48
C TRP A 59 14.59 -12.09 18.24
N GLY A 60 14.35 -11.27 17.22
CA GLY A 60 15.05 -11.34 15.94
C GLY A 60 14.66 -10.20 15.01
N ASP A 61 15.19 -10.24 13.79
CA ASP A 61 14.90 -9.29 12.72
C ASP A 61 14.29 -10.03 11.51
N LEU A 62 13.64 -9.31 10.59
CA LEU A 62 13.06 -9.89 9.38
C LEU A 62 14.13 -10.54 8.47
N LEU A 63 15.37 -10.06 8.55
CA LEU A 63 16.49 -10.61 7.80
C LEU A 63 17.19 -11.79 8.50
N ASP A 64 16.80 -12.10 9.74
CA ASP A 64 17.30 -13.26 10.48
C ASP A 64 16.47 -14.50 10.12
N TYR A 65 17.02 -15.33 9.22
CA TYR A 65 16.34 -16.53 8.75
C TYR A 65 16.06 -17.53 9.88
N ASP A 66 16.94 -17.65 10.88
CA ASP A 66 16.77 -18.64 11.96
C ASP A 66 15.63 -18.22 12.89
N ALA A 67 15.50 -16.92 13.18
CA ALA A 67 14.35 -16.39 13.92
C ALA A 67 13.03 -16.54 13.15
N ILE A 68 13.06 -16.33 11.82
CA ILE A 68 11.88 -16.56 10.95
C ILE A 68 11.52 -18.05 10.95
N LEU A 69 12.51 -18.94 10.81
CA LEU A 69 12.29 -20.39 10.82
C LEU A 69 11.71 -20.86 12.15
N GLU A 70 12.23 -20.37 13.28
CA GLU A 70 11.68 -20.66 14.61
C GLU A 70 10.20 -20.21 14.73
N GLY A 71 9.88 -19.05 14.15
CA GLY A 71 8.51 -18.53 14.11
C GLY A 71 7.58 -19.41 13.29
N VAL A 72 8.00 -19.81 12.10
CA VAL A 72 7.21 -20.63 11.19
C VAL A 72 7.05 -22.07 11.70
N THR A 73 8.07 -22.65 12.33
CA THR A 73 8.04 -24.06 12.75
C THR A 73 6.93 -24.34 13.74
N GLY A 74 5.99 -25.21 13.35
CA GLY A 74 4.82 -25.60 14.13
C GLY A 74 3.73 -24.52 14.21
N SER A 75 3.67 -23.59 13.25
CA SER A 75 2.60 -22.60 13.12
C SER A 75 1.61 -23.03 12.03
N ASP A 76 0.33 -22.78 12.26
CA ASP A 76 -0.75 -23.02 11.30
C ASP A 76 -0.88 -21.83 10.32
N TYR A 77 -0.68 -20.62 10.84
CA TYR A 77 -0.78 -19.37 10.08
C TYR A 77 0.52 -18.57 10.17
N VAL A 78 0.91 -17.95 9.06
CA VAL A 78 1.95 -16.92 9.01
C VAL A 78 1.33 -15.61 8.54
N LEU A 79 1.30 -14.62 9.42
CA LEU A 79 0.79 -13.29 9.17
C LEU A 79 1.96 -12.32 8.98
N HIS A 80 2.28 -12.01 7.73
CA HIS A 80 3.36 -11.10 7.39
C HIS A 80 2.88 -9.65 7.27
N VAL A 81 2.89 -8.94 8.40
CA VAL A 81 2.56 -7.51 8.50
C VAL A 81 3.83 -6.64 8.50
N GLY A 82 4.97 -7.20 8.90
CA GLY A 82 6.21 -6.46 9.10
C GLY A 82 6.84 -5.93 7.81
N GLY A 83 7.41 -4.73 7.88
CA GLY A 83 8.19 -4.12 6.81
C GLY A 83 8.66 -2.71 7.19
N MET A 84 9.55 -2.16 6.39
CA MET A 84 9.88 -0.73 6.42
C MET A 84 8.86 0.04 5.58
N VAL A 85 8.34 1.14 6.14
CA VAL A 85 7.29 2.00 5.57
C VAL A 85 7.70 3.47 5.68
N SER A 86 7.02 4.35 4.93
CA SER A 86 7.21 5.80 5.02
C SER A 86 6.90 6.35 6.42
N PRO A 87 7.57 7.43 6.86
CA PRO A 87 8.56 8.21 6.11
C PRO A 87 9.96 7.57 6.06
N THR A 88 10.26 6.58 6.91
CA THR A 88 11.61 5.98 6.94
C THR A 88 12.00 5.34 5.62
N ALA A 89 11.03 4.80 4.89
CA ALA A 89 11.28 4.23 3.57
C ALA A 89 11.80 5.25 2.55
N ASP A 90 11.27 6.48 2.59
CA ASP A 90 11.65 7.56 1.68
C ASP A 90 13.09 8.05 1.93
N TRP A 91 13.52 8.00 3.19
CA TRP A 91 14.88 8.37 3.58
C TRP A 91 15.91 7.23 3.40
N LYS A 92 15.46 5.96 3.39
CA LYS A 92 16.34 4.77 3.32
C LYS A 92 15.85 3.75 2.27
N PRO A 93 15.80 4.12 0.99
CA PRO A 93 15.28 3.28 -0.08
C PRO A 93 15.97 1.92 -0.23
N TYR A 94 17.31 1.87 -0.21
CA TYR A 94 18.04 0.60 -0.40
C TYR A 94 17.86 -0.34 0.79
N LYS A 95 17.90 0.21 2.00
CA LYS A 95 17.60 -0.56 3.22
C LYS A 95 16.16 -1.09 3.22
N THR A 96 15.21 -0.30 2.72
CA THR A 96 13.79 -0.68 2.60
C THR A 96 13.61 -1.86 1.66
N GLN A 97 14.20 -1.79 0.46
CA GLN A 97 14.16 -2.89 -0.49
C GLN A 97 14.78 -4.16 0.11
N LYS A 98 15.99 -4.06 0.67
CA LYS A 98 16.66 -5.19 1.31
C LYS A 98 15.79 -5.83 2.39
N THR A 99 15.19 -5.02 3.25
CA THR A 99 14.38 -5.49 4.37
C THR A 99 13.09 -6.16 3.90
N ASN A 100 12.30 -5.49 3.06
CA ASN A 100 10.98 -5.99 2.65
C ASN A 100 11.10 -7.20 1.72
N ILE A 101 12.01 -7.17 0.75
CA ILE A 101 12.23 -8.28 -0.19
C ILE A 101 12.86 -9.47 0.56
N GLY A 102 13.88 -9.22 1.37
CA GLY A 102 14.54 -10.27 2.16
C GLY A 102 13.60 -10.93 3.16
N ALA A 103 12.69 -10.18 3.78
CA ALA A 103 11.65 -10.72 4.65
C ALA A 103 10.75 -11.71 3.91
N ALA A 104 10.24 -11.32 2.74
CA ALA A 104 9.38 -12.18 1.92
C ALA A 104 10.10 -13.48 1.52
N GLN A 105 11.35 -13.37 1.07
CA GLN A 105 12.19 -14.52 0.71
C GLN A 105 12.44 -15.45 1.90
N ASN A 106 12.80 -14.91 3.07
CA ASN A 106 13.05 -15.70 4.27
C ASN A 106 11.79 -16.43 4.74
N ILE A 107 10.64 -15.76 4.73
CA ILE A 107 9.36 -16.36 5.13
C ILE A 107 8.96 -17.48 4.17
N CYS A 108 9.00 -17.23 2.86
CA CYS A 108 8.68 -18.27 1.86
C CYS A 108 9.59 -19.49 2.01
N LYS A 109 10.90 -19.25 2.16
CA LYS A 109 11.90 -20.31 2.40
C LYS A 109 11.59 -21.10 3.68
N ALA A 110 11.24 -20.44 4.78
CA ALA A 110 10.95 -21.08 6.05
C ALA A 110 9.65 -21.90 6.00
N VAL A 111 8.60 -21.42 5.32
CA VAL A 111 7.34 -22.16 5.12
C VAL A 111 7.58 -23.42 4.29
N LEU A 112 8.28 -23.30 3.17
CA LEU A 112 8.57 -24.44 2.28
C LEU A 112 9.51 -25.47 2.89
N ALA A 113 10.27 -25.10 3.92
CA ALA A 113 11.11 -26.02 4.70
C ALA A 113 10.32 -26.88 5.70
N GLN A 114 9.05 -26.55 5.98
CA GLN A 114 8.25 -27.31 6.95
C GLN A 114 7.75 -28.65 6.36
N PRO A 115 7.67 -29.72 7.17
CA PRO A 115 7.12 -30.99 6.73
C PRO A 115 5.63 -30.88 6.35
N ASN A 116 4.87 -29.99 6.99
CA ASN A 116 3.46 -29.71 6.74
C ASN A 116 3.24 -28.42 5.91
N LYS A 117 4.20 -28.02 5.08
CA LYS A 117 4.17 -26.76 4.30
C LYS A 117 2.88 -26.52 3.51
N ASP A 118 2.23 -27.58 3.06
CA ASP A 118 0.99 -27.54 2.27
C ASP A 118 -0.24 -27.16 3.10
N ASP A 119 -0.18 -27.35 4.43
CA ASP A 119 -1.26 -27.01 5.36
C ASP A 119 -1.10 -25.59 5.93
N ILE A 120 0.10 -25.01 5.83
CA ILE A 120 0.40 -23.69 6.37
C ILE A 120 -0.28 -22.61 5.51
N LYS A 121 -1.01 -21.73 6.19
CA LYS A 121 -1.72 -20.60 5.59
C LYS A 121 -0.89 -19.33 5.72
N VAL A 122 -0.66 -18.61 4.62
CA VAL A 122 0.19 -17.41 4.62
C VAL A 122 -0.59 -16.20 4.18
N CYS A 123 -0.60 -15.15 5.00
CA CYS A 123 -1.14 -13.85 4.64
C CYS A 123 0.01 -12.84 4.50
N TYR A 124 0.08 -12.21 3.33
CA TYR A 124 0.98 -11.10 3.08
C TYR A 124 0.20 -9.79 3.00
N ILE A 125 0.67 -8.78 3.74
CA ILE A 125 0.13 -7.43 3.65
C ILE A 125 0.88 -6.65 2.56
N GLY A 126 0.24 -6.50 1.40
CA GLY A 126 0.66 -5.61 0.31
C GLY A 126 0.31 -4.15 0.60
N THR A 127 0.19 -3.31 -0.43
CA THR A 127 -0.15 -1.89 -0.20
C THR A 127 -0.83 -1.23 -1.39
N VAL A 128 -1.71 -0.26 -1.13
CA VAL A 128 -2.26 0.62 -2.16
C VAL A 128 -1.18 1.34 -2.98
N ALA A 129 0.02 1.51 -2.43
CA ALA A 129 1.12 2.14 -3.14
C ALA A 129 1.56 1.39 -4.41
N GLU A 130 1.25 0.09 -4.51
CA GLU A 130 1.57 -0.74 -5.68
C GLU A 130 0.80 -0.30 -6.94
N THR A 131 -0.41 0.25 -6.78
CA THR A 131 -1.19 0.81 -7.90
C THR A 131 -0.88 2.28 -8.17
N GLY A 132 -0.15 2.94 -7.27
CA GLY A 132 0.28 4.34 -7.41
C GLY A 132 -0.88 5.31 -7.60
N ASP A 133 -0.58 6.40 -8.32
CA ASP A 133 -1.53 7.50 -8.55
C ASP A 133 -2.80 7.05 -9.28
N ARG A 134 -3.95 7.38 -8.70
CA ARG A 134 -5.28 7.26 -9.31
C ARG A 134 -6.07 8.54 -9.10
N ASN A 135 -5.57 9.68 -9.54
CA ASN A 135 -6.36 10.91 -9.59
C ASN A 135 -7.56 10.78 -10.54
N TYR A 136 -8.58 11.62 -10.34
CA TYR A 136 -9.72 11.72 -11.25
C TYR A 136 -9.25 11.89 -12.72
N PRO A 137 -9.86 11.20 -13.70
CA PRO A 137 -11.05 10.36 -13.60
C PRO A 137 -10.82 8.89 -13.19
N ILE A 138 -9.59 8.42 -12.95
CA ILE A 138 -9.31 6.99 -12.69
C ILE A 138 -9.28 6.60 -11.20
N HIS A 139 -9.94 7.38 -10.35
CA HIS A 139 -9.92 7.30 -8.89
C HIS A 139 -10.57 6.06 -8.26
N TRP A 140 -11.26 5.25 -9.03
CA TRP A 140 -11.72 3.93 -8.60
C TRP A 140 -10.79 2.85 -9.12
N GLY A 141 -10.30 1.99 -8.23
CA GLY A 141 -9.50 0.83 -8.59
C GLY A 141 -10.06 -0.47 -8.01
N ARG A 142 -9.59 -1.59 -8.56
CA ARG A 142 -9.85 -2.97 -8.08
C ARG A 142 -8.63 -3.87 -8.20
N CYS A 143 -8.64 -5.01 -7.51
CA CYS A 143 -7.66 -6.06 -7.76
C CYS A 143 -7.67 -6.45 -9.24
N GLY A 144 -6.49 -6.74 -9.80
CA GLY A 144 -6.29 -6.96 -11.23
C GLY A 144 -5.95 -5.71 -12.03
N ASP A 145 -6.19 -4.50 -11.48
CA ASP A 145 -5.76 -3.26 -12.14
C ASP A 145 -4.23 -3.15 -12.26
N PRO A 146 -3.72 -2.38 -13.24
CA PRO A 146 -2.29 -2.31 -13.49
C PRO A 146 -1.49 -1.85 -12.26
N ILE A 147 -0.46 -2.62 -11.91
CA ILE A 147 0.62 -2.15 -11.04
C ILE A 147 1.27 -0.94 -11.71
N LYS A 148 1.31 0.19 -11.00
CA LYS A 148 1.82 1.48 -11.50
C LYS A 148 2.46 2.22 -10.34
N ILE A 149 3.66 1.82 -9.98
CA ILE A 149 4.36 2.38 -8.83
C ILE A 149 4.75 3.82 -9.10
N SER A 150 4.33 4.76 -8.25
CA SER A 150 4.73 6.18 -8.39
C SER A 150 6.26 6.32 -8.48
N ILE A 151 6.71 7.26 -9.30
CA ILE A 151 8.12 7.61 -9.42
C ILE A 151 8.60 8.09 -8.04
N TYR A 152 9.75 7.60 -7.61
CA TYR A 152 10.32 7.71 -6.25
C TYR A 152 9.74 6.81 -5.15
N ASP A 153 8.70 6.01 -5.39
CA ASP A 153 8.08 5.19 -4.35
C ASP A 153 8.76 3.81 -4.20
N HIS A 154 9.93 3.78 -3.55
CA HIS A 154 10.66 2.51 -3.29
C HIS A 154 9.92 1.58 -2.36
N TYR A 155 9.11 2.14 -1.48
CA TYR A 155 8.29 1.35 -0.58
C TYR A 155 7.38 0.46 -1.42
N ALA A 156 6.65 1.04 -2.37
CA ALA A 156 5.84 0.31 -3.34
C ALA A 156 6.66 -0.67 -4.17
N VAL A 157 7.83 -0.28 -4.71
CA VAL A 157 8.73 -1.21 -5.43
C VAL A 157 9.04 -2.44 -4.58
N SER A 158 9.45 -2.24 -3.34
CA SER A 158 9.81 -3.33 -2.44
C SER A 158 8.62 -4.24 -2.10
N LYS A 159 7.43 -3.65 -1.95
CA LYS A 159 6.18 -4.35 -1.65
C LYS A 159 5.69 -5.17 -2.83
N THR A 160 5.78 -4.65 -4.05
CA THR A 160 5.41 -5.36 -5.29
C THR A 160 6.31 -6.57 -5.54
N VAL A 161 7.63 -6.43 -5.32
CA VAL A 161 8.56 -7.57 -5.42
C VAL A 161 8.25 -8.63 -4.36
N ALA A 162 7.98 -8.21 -3.12
CA ALA A 162 7.61 -9.12 -2.05
C ALA A 162 6.27 -9.82 -2.35
N GLU A 163 5.26 -9.11 -2.88
CA GLU A 163 3.98 -9.68 -3.30
C GLU A 163 4.18 -10.81 -4.31
N ARG A 164 4.92 -10.53 -5.38
CA ARG A 164 5.31 -11.54 -6.38
C ARG A 164 6.05 -12.71 -5.74
N THR A 165 6.94 -12.44 -4.78
CA THR A 165 7.70 -13.49 -4.08
C THR A 165 6.78 -14.48 -3.36
N PHE A 166 5.73 -14.00 -2.68
CA PHE A 166 4.77 -14.87 -2.00
C PHE A 166 3.94 -15.69 -2.98
N VAL A 167 3.34 -15.02 -3.97
CA VAL A 167 2.44 -15.63 -4.95
C VAL A 167 3.16 -16.71 -5.77
N GLU A 168 4.40 -16.44 -6.16
CA GLU A 168 5.20 -17.30 -7.03
C GLU A 168 6.10 -18.29 -6.28
N SER A 169 5.97 -18.37 -4.95
CA SER A 169 6.81 -19.19 -4.07
C SER A 169 6.57 -20.70 -4.18
N GLY A 170 5.37 -21.10 -4.61
CA GLY A 170 4.90 -22.49 -4.51
C GLY A 170 4.22 -22.85 -3.18
N ILE A 171 3.98 -21.88 -2.29
CA ILE A 171 3.09 -22.05 -1.13
C ILE A 171 1.66 -22.31 -1.66
N LYS A 172 0.99 -23.34 -1.15
CA LYS A 172 -0.34 -23.74 -1.64
C LYS A 172 -1.50 -22.85 -1.19
N ASN A 173 -1.33 -22.16 -0.07
CA ASN A 173 -2.36 -21.32 0.52
C ASN A 173 -1.76 -19.98 0.92
N TRP A 174 -1.77 -19.04 -0.01
CA TRP A 174 -1.41 -17.66 0.26
C TRP A 174 -2.64 -16.76 0.10
N VAL A 175 -2.66 -15.62 0.77
CA VAL A 175 -3.59 -14.53 0.49
C VAL A 175 -2.83 -13.23 0.57
N VAL A 176 -3.07 -12.35 -0.40
CA VAL A 176 -2.49 -11.02 -0.41
C VAL A 176 -3.58 -10.01 -0.08
N MET A 177 -3.34 -9.17 0.91
CA MET A 177 -4.26 -8.09 1.25
C MET A 177 -3.52 -6.75 1.19
N ARG A 178 -3.91 -5.91 0.24
CA ARG A 178 -3.29 -4.60 0.00
C ARG A 178 -3.86 -3.59 0.97
N GLN A 179 -3.04 -3.25 1.98
CA GLN A 179 -3.43 -2.29 3.00
C GLN A 179 -3.44 -0.87 2.43
N SER A 180 -4.58 -0.20 2.57
CA SER A 180 -4.71 1.23 2.32
C SER A 180 -4.10 2.06 3.45
N GLY A 181 -4.13 3.39 3.32
CA GLY A 181 -3.73 4.32 4.38
C GLY A 181 -4.44 4.02 5.70
N ILE A 182 -3.66 3.85 6.77
CA ILE A 182 -4.19 3.53 8.11
C ILE A 182 -4.38 4.84 8.89
N LEU A 183 -5.58 5.05 9.43
CA LEU A 183 -5.85 6.06 10.42
C LEU A 183 -5.52 5.51 11.82
N TYR A 184 -4.57 6.13 12.49
CA TYR A 184 -4.14 5.77 13.84
C TYR A 184 -3.78 7.04 14.63
N PRO A 185 -3.77 7.03 15.97
CA PRO A 185 -3.65 8.24 16.79
C PRO A 185 -2.45 9.13 16.48
N ASN A 186 -1.29 8.53 16.22
CA ASN A 186 -0.06 9.26 15.95
C ASN A 186 -0.05 9.92 14.55
N ILE A 187 -1.03 9.64 13.67
CA ILE A 187 -1.17 10.37 12.40
C ILE A 187 -1.37 11.88 12.63
N LEU A 188 -2.01 12.25 13.75
CA LEU A 188 -2.22 13.64 14.16
C LEU A 188 -0.91 14.38 14.51
N LYS A 189 0.20 13.65 14.69
CA LYS A 189 1.50 14.16 15.11
C LYS A 189 2.54 14.15 13.99
N ASN A 190 2.23 13.52 12.85
CA ASN A 190 3.18 13.38 11.76
C ASN A 190 3.33 14.71 11.02
N MET A 191 4.49 15.36 11.22
CA MET A 191 4.86 16.63 10.59
C MET A 191 6.08 16.40 9.71
N ASP A 192 5.84 15.76 8.56
CA ASP A 192 6.87 15.40 7.58
C ASP A 192 6.49 15.98 6.20
N PRO A 193 7.47 16.36 5.34
CA PRO A 193 7.20 16.90 4.01
C PRO A 193 6.25 16.08 3.15
N ILE A 194 6.18 14.75 3.37
CA ILE A 194 5.28 13.85 2.66
C ILE A 194 3.80 14.27 2.71
N MET A 195 3.37 15.05 3.72
CA MET A 195 1.98 15.55 3.78
C MET A 195 1.62 16.43 2.57
N PHE A 196 2.61 17.09 1.95
CA PHE A 196 2.43 17.89 0.73
C PHE A 196 2.58 17.07 -0.55
N HIS A 197 2.92 15.77 -0.42
CA HIS A 197 2.99 14.84 -1.54
C HIS A 197 1.63 14.18 -1.80
N VAL A 198 0.53 14.66 -1.23
CA VAL A 198 -0.81 14.15 -1.57
C VAL A 198 -1.56 15.24 -2.33
N PRO A 199 -2.01 15.00 -3.58
CA PRO A 199 -2.80 15.99 -4.31
C PRO A 199 -4.04 16.41 -3.51
N ILE A 200 -4.43 17.68 -3.53
CA ILE A 200 -5.60 18.17 -2.79
C ILE A 200 -6.89 17.41 -3.16
N ASN A 201 -7.08 17.12 -4.45
CA ASN A 201 -8.18 16.29 -4.95
C ASN A 201 -7.81 14.81 -5.09
N GLY A 202 -6.62 14.40 -4.64
CA GLY A 202 -6.23 12.99 -4.55
C GLY A 202 -7.11 12.29 -3.52
N VAL A 203 -7.41 11.02 -3.74
CA VAL A 203 -8.38 10.27 -2.93
C VAL A 203 -7.77 9.04 -2.30
N LEU A 204 -8.34 8.61 -1.18
CA LEU A 204 -7.99 7.34 -0.56
C LEU A 204 -9.20 6.78 0.19
N GLU A 205 -9.45 5.48 0.07
CA GLU A 205 -10.33 4.78 1.01
C GLU A 205 -9.50 4.39 2.25
N TRP A 206 -9.64 5.16 3.32
CA TRP A 206 -8.87 4.94 4.55
C TRP A 206 -9.33 3.70 5.30
N CYS A 207 -8.42 3.12 6.10
CA CYS A 207 -8.73 2.04 7.02
C CYS A 207 -8.41 2.44 8.46
N THR A 208 -9.28 2.13 9.41
CA THR A 208 -8.97 2.34 10.83
C THR A 208 -7.99 1.27 11.33
N VAL A 209 -7.14 1.61 12.30
CA VAL A 209 -6.17 0.64 12.83
C VAL A 209 -6.87 -0.52 13.55
N GLU A 210 -8.03 -0.27 14.14
CA GLU A 210 -8.89 -1.27 14.76
C GLU A 210 -9.50 -2.22 13.73
N ASP A 211 -9.97 -1.72 12.59
CA ASP A 211 -10.45 -2.56 11.47
C ASP A 211 -9.33 -3.46 10.95
N SER A 212 -8.13 -2.91 10.70
CA SER A 212 -6.97 -3.71 10.29
C SER A 212 -6.59 -4.77 11.33
N GLY A 213 -6.70 -4.46 12.63
CA GLY A 213 -6.44 -5.42 13.71
C GLY A 213 -7.46 -6.55 13.77
N ARG A 214 -8.75 -6.21 13.69
CA ARG A 214 -9.87 -7.18 13.64
C ARG A 214 -9.74 -8.10 12.43
N LEU A 215 -9.45 -7.53 11.26
CA LEU A 215 -9.26 -8.27 10.01
C LEU A 215 -8.25 -9.42 10.16
N MET A 216 -7.08 -9.16 10.77
CA MET A 216 -6.06 -10.18 10.94
C MET A 216 -6.47 -11.28 11.92
N CYS A 217 -7.22 -10.93 12.97
CA CYS A 217 -7.76 -11.93 13.90
C CYS A 217 -8.87 -12.76 13.23
N ASN A 218 -9.76 -12.11 12.48
CA ASN A 218 -10.89 -12.74 11.82
C ASN A 218 -10.44 -13.67 10.70
N LEU A 219 -9.38 -13.34 9.96
CA LEU A 219 -8.74 -14.26 9.02
C LEU A 219 -8.48 -15.64 9.65
N VAL A 220 -7.93 -15.65 10.87
CA VAL A 220 -7.59 -16.90 11.57
C VAL A 220 -8.85 -17.59 12.07
N THR A 221 -9.80 -16.85 12.66
CA THR A 221 -10.99 -17.46 13.27
C THR A 221 -11.99 -17.96 12.24
N GLU A 222 -12.20 -17.22 11.15
CA GLU A 222 -13.10 -17.62 10.06
C GLU A 222 -12.55 -18.82 9.28
N ASP A 223 -11.24 -18.86 8.98
CA ASP A 223 -10.61 -20.04 8.37
C ASP A 223 -10.66 -21.26 9.30
N ALA A 224 -10.38 -21.08 10.59
CA ALA A 224 -10.47 -22.16 11.57
C ALA A 224 -11.90 -22.70 11.75
N ALA A 225 -12.92 -21.88 11.48
CA ALA A 225 -14.33 -22.28 11.44
C ALA A 225 -14.73 -22.95 10.12
N GLY A 226 -13.85 -22.96 9.10
CA GLY A 226 -14.10 -23.54 7.79
C GLY A 226 -14.90 -22.63 6.85
N HIS A 227 -14.92 -21.32 7.11
CA HIS A 227 -15.67 -20.34 6.31
C HIS A 227 -14.86 -19.79 5.12
N LEU A 228 -13.55 -20.01 5.08
CA LEU A 228 -12.68 -19.52 3.99
C LEU A 228 -12.27 -20.66 3.06
N GLY A 229 -12.66 -20.56 1.79
CA GLY A 229 -12.47 -21.59 0.78
C GLY A 229 -11.45 -21.23 -0.30
N SER A 230 -11.58 -21.91 -1.45
CA SER A 230 -10.77 -21.65 -2.65
C SER A 230 -11.07 -20.31 -3.32
N ASP A 231 -12.20 -19.69 -2.98
CA ASP A 231 -12.62 -18.34 -3.38
C ASP A 231 -11.96 -17.23 -2.54
N PHE A 232 -11.24 -17.61 -1.48
CA PHE A 232 -10.49 -16.71 -0.61
C PHE A 232 -8.98 -16.96 -0.70
N TRP A 233 -8.56 -18.22 -0.58
CA TRP A 233 -7.15 -18.57 -0.68
C TRP A 233 -6.67 -18.46 -2.14
N ASN A 234 -5.43 -18.03 -2.32
CA ASN A 234 -4.77 -17.73 -3.58
C ASN A 234 -5.37 -16.52 -4.33
N HIS A 235 -5.84 -15.54 -3.56
CA HIS A 235 -6.46 -14.31 -4.07
C HIS A 235 -5.83 -13.04 -3.50
N PHE A 236 -6.18 -11.92 -4.13
CA PHE A 236 -5.81 -10.57 -3.75
C PHE A 236 -7.05 -9.81 -3.27
N PHE A 237 -6.89 -9.00 -2.23
CA PHE A 237 -7.96 -8.16 -1.71
C PHE A 237 -7.45 -6.77 -1.34
N ASN A 238 -8.31 -5.76 -1.45
CA ASN A 238 -8.04 -4.41 -0.96
C ASN A 238 -8.61 -4.24 0.45
N ILE A 239 -7.86 -3.58 1.34
CA ILE A 239 -8.30 -3.28 2.70
C ILE A 239 -8.73 -1.81 2.78
N GLY A 240 -9.99 -1.58 3.14
CA GLY A 240 -10.55 -0.26 3.43
C GLY A 240 -11.71 -0.34 4.43
N SER A 241 -11.98 0.75 5.14
CA SER A 241 -13.09 0.83 6.11
C SER A 241 -14.43 1.19 5.47
N GLY A 242 -14.53 1.15 4.14
CA GLY A 242 -15.78 1.32 3.40
C GLY A 242 -16.14 2.78 3.09
N LYS A 243 -17.38 2.98 2.66
CA LYS A 243 -17.88 4.21 2.02
C LYS A 243 -17.60 5.50 2.80
N GLU A 244 -17.79 5.51 4.12
CA GLU A 244 -17.56 6.70 4.96
C GLU A 244 -16.09 7.15 4.99
N TYR A 245 -15.16 6.24 4.66
CA TYR A 245 -13.72 6.45 4.68
C TYR A 245 -13.14 6.72 3.29
N ARG A 246 -13.98 6.79 2.25
CA ARG A 246 -13.64 7.27 0.91
C ARG A 246 -13.62 8.80 0.93
N ILE A 247 -12.45 9.38 1.10
CA ILE A 247 -12.30 10.83 1.21
C ILE A 247 -11.18 11.36 0.32
N SER A 248 -11.35 12.58 -0.15
CA SER A 248 -10.24 13.33 -0.75
C SER A 248 -9.25 13.82 0.31
N ASN A 249 -8.04 14.19 -0.12
CA ASN A 249 -7.06 14.79 0.78
C ASN A 249 -7.59 16.10 1.39
N TYR A 250 -8.34 16.90 0.63
CA TYR A 250 -9.01 18.09 1.16
C TYR A 250 -9.99 17.78 2.30
N GLU A 251 -10.81 16.74 2.15
CA GLU A 251 -11.71 16.28 3.21
C GLU A 251 -10.95 15.76 4.42
N PHE A 252 -9.88 14.98 4.18
CA PHE A 252 -8.99 14.48 5.23
C PHE A 252 -8.37 15.63 6.03
N GLU A 253 -7.78 16.63 5.38
CA GLU A 253 -7.18 17.80 6.03
C GLU A 253 -8.21 18.60 6.83
N LYS A 254 -9.43 18.75 6.30
CA LYS A 254 -10.53 19.39 7.05
C LYS A 254 -10.88 18.63 8.32
N LEU A 255 -10.98 17.31 8.26
CA LEU A 255 -11.25 16.46 9.43
C LEU A 255 -10.10 16.52 10.43
N LEU A 256 -8.86 16.38 9.95
CA LEU A 256 -7.64 16.39 10.75
C LEU A 256 -7.47 17.71 11.51
N LEU A 257 -7.46 18.83 10.78
CA LEU A 257 -7.28 20.17 11.34
C LEU A 257 -8.46 20.56 12.24
N GLY A 258 -9.68 20.26 11.82
CA GLY A 258 -10.88 20.48 12.62
C GLY A 258 -10.82 19.75 13.97
N THR A 259 -10.33 18.50 13.95
CA THR A 259 -10.11 17.69 15.16
C THR A 259 -9.12 18.35 16.11
N LEU A 260 -8.06 18.98 15.61
CA LEU A 260 -7.08 19.71 16.43
C LEU A 260 -7.57 21.11 16.86
N GLY A 261 -8.75 21.54 16.42
CA GLY A 261 -9.27 22.89 16.67
C GLY A 261 -8.69 23.97 15.78
N LEU A 262 -7.94 23.58 14.74
CA LEU A 262 -7.33 24.49 13.80
C LEU A 262 -8.37 25.04 12.81
N ALA A 263 -7.99 26.09 12.09
CA ALA A 263 -8.74 26.50 10.92
C ALA A 263 -8.63 25.44 9.81
N GLY A 264 -9.54 25.48 8.84
CA GLY A 264 -9.47 24.62 7.66
C GLY A 264 -8.18 24.83 6.84
N PRO A 265 -7.89 23.90 5.92
CA PRO A 265 -6.68 23.93 5.09
C PRO A 265 -6.50 25.27 4.36
N GLU A 266 -7.60 25.97 4.06
CA GLU A 266 -7.61 27.25 3.34
C GLU A 266 -6.86 28.37 4.06
N LYS A 267 -6.71 28.26 5.38
CA LYS A 267 -5.96 29.23 6.19
C LYS A 267 -4.54 28.79 6.51
N LEU A 268 -4.23 27.51 6.36
CA LEU A 268 -2.95 26.93 6.79
C LEU A 268 -2.01 26.66 5.62
N PHE A 269 -2.55 26.47 4.42
CA PHE A 269 -1.78 26.10 3.23
C PHE A 269 -2.17 26.97 2.03
N ASP A 270 -1.32 27.02 1.01
CA ASP A 270 -1.72 27.46 -0.34
C ASP A 270 -1.83 26.23 -1.25
N PRO A 271 -2.74 26.21 -2.24
CA PRO A 271 -2.95 25.01 -3.06
C PRO A 271 -1.68 24.57 -3.81
N ASN A 272 -0.87 25.52 -4.28
CA ASN A 272 0.39 25.25 -4.97
C ASN A 272 1.52 24.71 -4.08
N TRP A 273 1.27 24.48 -2.79
CA TRP A 273 2.20 23.74 -1.92
C TRP A 273 2.11 22.23 -2.12
N PHE A 274 1.01 21.73 -2.70
CA PHE A 274 0.79 20.30 -2.90
C PHE A 274 1.20 19.88 -4.31
N ILE A 275 1.56 18.61 -4.48
CA ILE A 275 1.77 18.01 -5.79
C ILE A 275 0.44 17.87 -6.57
N THR A 276 0.49 17.64 -7.88
CA THR A 276 -0.73 17.45 -8.69
C THR A 276 -0.96 16.01 -9.16
N LYS A 277 0.09 15.18 -9.15
CA LYS A 277 0.06 13.76 -9.55
C LYS A 277 1.23 12.99 -8.94
N ASN A 278 1.32 11.68 -9.18
CA ASN A 278 2.43 10.82 -8.76
C ASN A 278 2.47 10.46 -7.25
N PHE A 279 1.31 10.38 -6.59
CA PHE A 279 1.20 9.80 -5.24
C PHE A 279 0.03 8.83 -5.17
N HIS A 280 0.21 7.75 -4.42
CA HIS A 280 -0.74 6.66 -4.39
C HIS A 280 -2.03 6.98 -3.64
N GLY A 281 -3.14 6.42 -4.14
CA GLY A 281 -4.43 6.52 -3.47
C GLY A 281 -5.57 6.32 -4.44
N GLN A 282 -6.59 5.59 -4.01
CA GLN A 282 -7.78 5.28 -4.79
C GLN A 282 -8.95 4.93 -3.86
N PHE A 283 -10.17 4.97 -4.39
CA PHE A 283 -11.31 4.24 -3.85
C PHE A 283 -11.33 2.81 -4.38
N TYR A 284 -11.95 1.89 -3.66
CA TYR A 284 -12.01 0.50 -4.07
C TYR A 284 -13.40 0.12 -4.57
N ALA A 285 -13.46 -0.30 -5.84
CA ALA A 285 -14.68 -0.87 -6.42
C ALA A 285 -14.98 -2.26 -5.85
N ASP A 286 -13.98 -2.93 -5.29
CA ASP A 286 -14.03 -4.30 -4.76
C ASP A 286 -13.74 -4.40 -3.26
N GLY A 287 -13.64 -3.28 -2.54
CA GLY A 287 -13.27 -3.26 -1.11
C GLY A 287 -14.23 -4.05 -0.23
N ASP A 288 -15.51 -4.17 -0.62
CA ASP A 288 -16.53 -4.91 0.14
C ASP A 288 -16.35 -6.44 0.07
N LYS A 289 -15.60 -6.95 -0.91
CA LYS A 289 -15.35 -8.40 -1.03
C LYS A 289 -14.69 -8.95 0.23
N LEU A 290 -13.68 -8.25 0.75
CA LEU A 290 -12.95 -8.69 1.93
C LEU A 290 -13.79 -8.61 3.21
N GLU A 291 -14.65 -7.60 3.31
CA GLU A 291 -15.61 -7.46 4.42
C GLU A 291 -16.61 -8.62 4.45
N ASN A 292 -17.05 -9.09 3.29
CA ASN A 292 -17.96 -10.24 3.20
C ASN A 292 -17.34 -11.56 3.69
N PHE A 293 -16.00 -11.69 3.62
CA PHE A 293 -15.29 -12.86 4.14
C PHE A 293 -14.93 -12.72 5.62
N LEU A 294 -14.48 -11.53 6.04
CA LEU A 294 -13.80 -11.36 7.32
C LEU A 294 -14.54 -10.48 8.32
N HIS A 295 -15.64 -9.82 7.95
CA HIS A 295 -16.53 -9.07 8.86
C HIS A 295 -15.79 -8.18 9.86
N PHE A 296 -14.88 -7.35 9.35
CA PHE A 296 -13.88 -6.66 10.18
C PHE A 296 -14.21 -5.19 10.43
N ARG A 297 -15.10 -4.59 9.61
CA ARG A 297 -15.46 -3.18 9.67
C ARG A 297 -16.39 -2.88 10.83
N GLU A 298 -15.99 -1.92 11.68
CA GLU A 298 -16.86 -1.37 12.74
C GLU A 298 -17.94 -0.43 12.19
N ASN A 299 -17.73 0.14 10.99
CA ASN A 299 -18.66 1.08 10.35
C ASN A 299 -18.98 2.32 11.22
N LEU A 300 -18.02 2.77 12.03
CA LEU A 300 -18.16 3.99 12.81
C LEU A 300 -18.21 5.21 11.88
N PRO A 301 -19.13 6.17 12.07
CA PRO A 301 -19.14 7.42 11.32
C PRO A 301 -17.78 8.12 11.42
N ILE A 302 -17.25 8.60 10.29
CA ILE A 302 -15.86 9.07 10.23
C ILE A 302 -15.57 10.22 11.21
N LYS A 303 -16.53 11.14 11.42
CA LYS A 303 -16.39 12.23 12.39
C LYS A 303 -16.21 11.73 13.82
N ASP A 304 -16.93 10.68 14.19
CA ASP A 304 -16.84 10.07 15.51
C ASP A 304 -15.50 9.35 15.69
N TYR A 305 -14.99 8.75 14.62
CA TYR A 305 -13.64 8.17 14.62
C TYR A 305 -12.56 9.25 14.82
N PHE A 306 -12.63 10.37 14.11
CA PHE A 306 -11.68 11.47 14.30
C PHE A 306 -11.77 12.10 15.70
N ASN A 307 -12.97 12.19 16.29
CA ASN A 307 -13.14 12.57 17.68
C ASN A 307 -12.44 11.58 18.64
N ARG A 308 -12.59 10.26 18.39
CA ARG A 308 -11.90 9.20 19.13
C ARG A 308 -10.37 9.32 19.02
N LEU A 309 -9.84 9.62 17.83
CA LEU A 309 -8.40 9.87 17.64
C LEU A 309 -7.93 11.07 18.47
N ALA A 310 -8.73 12.14 18.52
CA ALA A 310 -8.43 13.32 19.31
C ALA A 310 -8.22 12.96 20.79
N ASP A 311 -9.02 12.07 21.35
CA ASP A 311 -8.92 11.69 22.76
C ASP A 311 -7.60 11.02 23.13
N GLN A 312 -6.89 10.48 22.14
CA GLN A 312 -5.62 9.78 22.33
C GLN A 312 -4.37 10.66 22.12
N VAL A 313 -4.53 11.92 21.71
CA VAL A 313 -3.42 12.87 21.64
C VAL A 313 -3.28 13.72 22.89
N GLU A 314 -2.05 14.12 23.18
CA GLU A 314 -1.70 14.92 24.35
C GLU A 314 -2.45 16.25 24.34
N PHE A 315 -2.79 16.74 25.54
CA PHE A 315 -3.62 17.93 25.71
C PHE A 315 -3.09 19.17 24.96
N TYR A 316 -1.76 19.31 24.82
CA TYR A 316 -1.17 20.46 24.15
C TYR A 316 -1.51 20.55 22.65
N PHE A 317 -1.74 19.42 21.97
CA PHE A 317 -2.22 19.41 20.58
C PHE A 317 -3.65 19.96 20.45
N LYS A 318 -4.40 20.02 21.55
CA LYS A 318 -5.77 20.53 21.62
C LYS A 318 -5.85 22.01 22.06
N ILE A 319 -4.73 22.61 22.49
CA ILE A 319 -4.67 24.03 22.89
C ILE A 319 -5.26 24.97 21.82
N PRO A 320 -5.01 24.77 20.50
CA PRO A 320 -5.61 25.59 19.46
C PRO A 320 -7.14 25.74 19.55
N ARG A 321 -7.86 24.76 20.11
CA ARG A 321 -9.33 24.82 20.29
C ARG A 321 -9.78 26.00 21.16
N TYR A 322 -8.91 26.49 22.05
CA TYR A 322 -9.21 27.56 23.00
C TYR A 322 -8.71 28.93 22.53
N LEU A 323 -8.08 29.01 21.36
CA LEU A 323 -7.50 30.24 20.82
C LEU A 323 -8.29 30.73 19.61
N PRO A 324 -8.26 32.04 19.30
CA PRO A 324 -8.87 32.57 18.08
C PRO A 324 -8.26 31.90 16.84
N LYS A 325 -9.09 31.27 16.00
CA LYS A 325 -8.64 30.50 14.83
C LYS A 325 -7.70 31.29 13.89
N ASN A 326 -7.96 32.58 13.72
CA ASN A 326 -7.12 33.46 12.89
C ASN A 326 -5.72 33.65 13.47
N LEU A 327 -5.60 33.75 14.80
CA LEU A 327 -4.32 33.88 15.48
C LEU A 327 -3.50 32.60 15.34
N VAL A 328 -4.12 31.43 15.57
CA VAL A 328 -3.43 30.15 15.43
C VAL A 328 -2.98 29.91 14.00
N ALA A 329 -3.84 30.21 13.01
CA ALA A 329 -3.50 30.07 11.60
C ALA A 329 -2.31 30.98 11.21
N ALA A 330 -2.25 32.21 11.72
CA ALA A 330 -1.14 33.13 11.46
C ALA A 330 0.21 32.59 11.97
N CYS A 331 0.21 31.82 13.06
CA CYS A 331 1.41 31.16 13.58
C CYS A 331 1.71 29.83 12.89
N ALA A 332 0.68 29.05 12.56
CA ALA A 332 0.82 27.71 11.98
C ALA A 332 1.24 27.75 10.50
N LYS A 333 0.72 28.68 9.70
CA LYS A 333 1.00 28.75 8.25
C LYS A 333 2.50 28.91 7.94
N PRO A 334 3.28 29.80 8.59
CA PRO A 334 4.73 29.87 8.39
C PRO A 334 5.47 28.58 8.76
N PHE A 335 5.01 27.90 9.81
CA PHE A 335 5.58 26.62 10.23
C PHE A 335 5.30 25.52 9.18
N MET A 336 4.07 25.44 8.67
CA MET A 336 3.72 24.51 7.59
C MET A 336 4.49 24.79 6.30
N LYS A 337 4.66 26.08 5.96
CA LYS A 337 5.51 26.49 4.82
C LYS A 337 6.95 26.02 5.00
N LYS A 338 7.50 26.08 6.22
CA LYS A 338 8.85 25.59 6.51
C LYS A 338 8.96 24.08 6.27
N ILE A 339 7.93 23.30 6.62
CA ILE A 339 7.89 21.86 6.31
C ILE A 339 7.86 21.65 4.79
N ALA A 340 6.99 22.37 4.07
CA ALA A 340 6.92 22.32 2.61
C ALA A 340 8.21 22.79 1.90
N SER A 341 9.06 23.56 2.59
CA SER A 341 10.39 24.00 2.12
C SER A 341 11.55 23.16 2.67
N THR A 342 11.29 21.96 3.19
CA THR A 342 12.35 21.09 3.71
C THR A 342 13.31 20.67 2.60
N PRO A 343 14.64 20.87 2.74
CA PRO A 343 15.59 20.53 1.68
C PRO A 343 15.51 19.07 1.20
N GLY A 344 15.38 18.87 -0.10
CA GLY A 344 15.35 17.57 -0.78
C GLY A 344 13.98 16.89 -0.83
N PHE A 345 13.08 17.14 0.12
CA PHE A 345 11.76 16.48 0.18
C PHE A 345 10.57 17.44 0.17
N GLY A 346 10.78 18.73 0.45
CA GLY A 346 9.74 19.73 0.41
C GLY A 346 9.37 20.11 -1.01
N THR A 347 8.08 20.11 -1.33
CA THR A 347 7.57 20.53 -2.64
C THR A 347 8.01 21.94 -3.02
N LEU A 348 8.04 22.87 -2.07
CA LEU A 348 8.51 24.24 -2.30
C LEU A 348 10.03 24.32 -2.46
N ASP A 349 10.78 23.39 -1.87
CA ASP A 349 12.23 23.29 -2.10
C ASP A 349 12.51 22.81 -3.53
N TRP A 350 11.76 21.82 -4.03
CA TRP A 350 11.86 21.36 -5.43
C TRP A 350 11.60 22.48 -6.42
N VAL A 351 10.59 23.31 -6.16
CA VAL A 351 10.27 24.49 -6.98
C VAL A 351 11.38 25.55 -6.89
N ALA A 352 11.86 25.84 -5.69
CA ALA A 352 12.89 26.86 -5.45
C ALA A 352 14.23 26.50 -6.12
N THR A 353 14.59 25.22 -6.09
CA THR A 353 15.80 24.67 -6.72
C THR A 353 15.61 24.32 -8.19
N ASN A 354 14.35 24.29 -8.66
CA ASN A 354 13.96 23.80 -9.98
C ASN A 354 14.52 22.40 -10.25
N GLU A 355 14.36 21.49 -9.29
CA GLU A 355 14.86 20.11 -9.37
C GLU A 355 14.14 19.38 -10.54
N PRO A 356 14.83 19.06 -11.65
CA PRO A 356 14.17 18.66 -12.88
C PRO A 356 13.30 17.41 -12.76
N ASN A 357 13.80 16.37 -12.06
CA ASN A 357 13.12 15.08 -11.98
C ASN A 357 11.86 15.14 -11.09
N ARG A 358 11.87 15.94 -10.04
CA ARG A 358 10.72 16.21 -9.17
C ARG A 358 9.72 17.07 -9.90
N MET A 359 10.16 18.11 -10.60
CA MET A 359 9.25 18.97 -11.36
C MET A 359 8.53 18.20 -12.46
N SER A 360 9.22 17.31 -13.19
CA SER A 360 8.57 16.47 -14.21
C SER A 360 7.66 15.40 -13.59
N ALA A 361 8.13 14.65 -12.59
CA ALA A 361 7.35 13.55 -12.00
C ALA A 361 6.06 14.03 -11.31
N TYR A 362 6.13 15.12 -10.53
CA TYR A 362 5.04 15.53 -9.63
C TYR A 362 4.14 16.63 -10.20
N TYR A 363 4.63 17.39 -11.19
CA TYR A 363 3.91 18.51 -11.80
C TYR A 363 3.82 18.44 -13.33
N GLY A 364 4.61 17.60 -13.98
CA GLY A 364 4.81 17.60 -15.44
C GLY A 364 5.86 18.63 -15.88
N SER A 365 5.79 19.85 -15.36
CA SER A 365 6.84 20.87 -15.52
C SER A 365 6.71 22.01 -14.51
N LYS A 366 7.71 22.87 -14.42
CA LYS A 366 7.59 24.13 -13.67
C LYS A 366 6.51 25.05 -14.24
N ALA A 367 6.34 25.08 -15.55
CA ALA A 367 5.30 25.88 -16.18
C ALA A 367 3.89 25.39 -15.81
N GLU A 368 3.70 24.08 -15.62
CA GLU A 368 2.43 23.54 -15.11
C GLU A 368 2.23 23.87 -13.63
N TRP A 369 3.29 23.84 -12.81
CA TRP A 369 3.21 24.27 -11.41
C TRP A 369 2.80 25.75 -11.27
N GLU A 370 3.33 26.63 -12.12
CA GLU A 370 3.01 28.07 -12.12
C GLU A 370 1.53 28.36 -12.45
N LYS A 371 0.82 27.41 -13.09
CA LYS A 371 -0.62 27.51 -13.34
C LYS A 371 -1.47 27.14 -12.12
N ILE A 372 -0.90 26.49 -11.11
CA ILE A 372 -1.65 26.08 -9.91
C ILE A 372 -2.06 27.33 -9.14
N PRO A 373 -3.36 27.48 -8.81
CA PRO A 373 -3.83 28.60 -8.00
C PRO A 373 -3.06 28.76 -6.69
N THR A 374 -2.68 29.99 -6.38
CA THR A 374 -2.11 30.35 -5.07
C THR A 374 -3.18 30.68 -4.05
N LYS A 375 -4.42 30.86 -4.50
CA LYS A 375 -5.59 31.14 -3.67
C LYS A 375 -6.63 30.04 -3.80
N TRP A 376 -7.30 29.73 -2.70
CA TRP A 376 -8.34 28.71 -2.65
C TRP A 376 -9.63 29.10 -3.39
N GLU A 377 -9.92 30.39 -3.55
CA GLU A 377 -11.09 30.86 -4.33
C GLU A 377 -11.00 30.53 -5.81
N ASP A 378 -9.78 30.35 -6.31
CA ASP A 378 -9.47 30.03 -7.71
C ASP A 378 -9.17 28.53 -7.91
N PHE A 379 -9.19 27.72 -6.84
CA PHE A 379 -8.90 26.29 -6.88
C PHE A 379 -10.19 25.45 -6.88
N GLU A 380 -10.32 24.57 -7.86
CA GLU A 380 -11.47 23.66 -7.95
C GLU A 380 -11.35 22.48 -6.98
N ILE A 381 -12.29 22.36 -6.05
CA ILE A 381 -12.43 21.20 -5.18
C ILE A 381 -13.44 20.23 -5.80
N ILE A 382 -12.99 19.02 -6.08
CA ILE A 382 -13.86 17.98 -6.66
C ILE A 382 -14.68 17.33 -5.53
N ASN A 383 -15.99 17.28 -5.74
CA ASN A 383 -16.89 16.50 -4.88
C ASN A 383 -17.10 15.12 -5.53
N PHE A 384 -16.56 14.09 -4.89
CA PHE A 384 -16.61 12.72 -5.42
C PHE A 384 -17.90 12.00 -5.02
N ASP A 385 -18.46 11.23 -5.94
CA ASP A 385 -19.42 10.19 -5.59
C ASP A 385 -18.69 9.01 -4.94
N LYS A 386 -19.15 8.61 -3.76
CA LYS A 386 -18.51 7.61 -2.91
C LYS A 386 -19.23 6.26 -2.98
N ASP A 387 -20.33 6.18 -3.73
CA ASP A 387 -21.09 4.95 -3.88
C ASP A 387 -20.40 3.96 -4.83
N ASN A 388 -20.48 2.65 -4.54
CA ASN A 388 -19.90 1.64 -5.44
C ASN A 388 -20.55 1.66 -6.82
N SER A 389 -21.82 2.08 -6.93
CA SER A 389 -22.48 2.21 -8.22
C SER A 389 -21.82 3.23 -9.15
N ALA A 390 -21.12 4.22 -8.61
CA ALA A 390 -20.31 5.15 -9.39
C ALA A 390 -19.07 4.48 -10.00
N ALA A 391 -18.52 3.46 -9.32
CA ALA A 391 -17.30 2.77 -9.75
C ALA A 391 -17.44 2.11 -11.13
N GLU A 392 -18.65 1.68 -11.51
CA GLU A 392 -18.92 1.07 -12.82
C GLU A 392 -18.50 1.96 -14.00
N GLN A 393 -18.58 3.29 -13.84
CA GLN A 393 -18.22 4.26 -14.87
C GLN A 393 -16.70 4.40 -15.07
N PHE A 394 -15.93 3.94 -14.09
CA PHE A 394 -14.48 4.11 -14.01
C PHE A 394 -13.72 2.79 -14.08
N LYS A 395 -14.42 1.67 -14.30
CA LYS A 395 -13.79 0.35 -14.41
C LYS A 395 -12.84 0.30 -15.60
N LEU A 396 -11.62 -0.13 -15.32
CA LEU A 396 -10.62 -0.44 -16.34
C LEU A 396 -10.95 -1.77 -17.01
N ASP A 397 -10.57 -1.90 -18.28
CA ASP A 397 -10.57 -3.17 -19.02
C ASP A 397 -9.33 -3.98 -18.63
N HIS A 398 -9.51 -5.24 -18.23
CA HIS A 398 -8.40 -6.14 -17.89
C HIS A 398 -7.93 -6.99 -19.07
N GLY A 399 -8.54 -6.88 -20.24
CA GLY A 399 -8.14 -7.57 -21.46
C GLY A 399 -8.57 -9.03 -21.55
N TYR A 400 -9.50 -9.46 -20.70
CA TYR A 400 -10.13 -10.79 -20.72
C TYR A 400 -11.57 -10.70 -20.19
N ASP A 401 -12.36 -11.75 -20.38
CA ASP A 401 -13.74 -11.79 -19.89
C ASP A 401 -13.78 -12.05 -18.37
N GLU A 402 -13.90 -10.97 -17.59
CA GLU A 402 -14.06 -11.04 -16.13
C GLU A 402 -15.38 -11.68 -15.67
N THR A 403 -16.34 -11.93 -16.57
CA THR A 403 -17.59 -12.64 -16.23
C THR A 403 -17.44 -14.16 -16.29
N LYS A 404 -16.38 -14.64 -16.96
CA LYS A 404 -16.03 -16.07 -17.02
C LYS A 404 -15.48 -16.50 -15.66
N PRO A 405 -16.03 -17.55 -15.02
CA PRO A 405 -15.52 -18.00 -13.73
C PRO A 405 -14.09 -18.53 -13.87
N GLU A 406 -13.28 -18.37 -12.83
CA GLU A 406 -11.87 -18.75 -12.85
C GLU A 406 -11.66 -20.22 -13.24
N SER A 407 -12.53 -21.12 -12.81
CA SER A 407 -12.49 -22.55 -13.15
C SER A 407 -12.65 -22.84 -14.64
N GLU A 408 -13.14 -21.89 -15.43
CA GLU A 408 -13.31 -22.01 -16.87
C GLU A 408 -12.22 -21.30 -17.67
N LEU A 409 -11.36 -20.49 -17.03
CA LEU A 409 -10.28 -19.79 -17.71
C LEU A 409 -9.29 -20.79 -18.31
N ASP A 410 -8.84 -20.52 -19.53
CA ASP A 410 -7.96 -21.38 -20.30
C ASP A 410 -6.86 -20.58 -21.00
N ILE A 411 -6.06 -21.27 -21.81
CA ILE A 411 -4.89 -20.67 -22.46
C ILE A 411 -5.25 -19.52 -23.43
N GLU A 412 -6.45 -19.53 -24.01
CA GLU A 412 -6.86 -18.48 -24.94
C GLU A 412 -7.18 -17.17 -24.22
N ASP A 413 -7.75 -17.26 -23.01
CA ASP A 413 -7.93 -16.07 -22.14
C ASP A 413 -6.57 -15.46 -21.77
N MET A 414 -5.57 -16.31 -21.48
CA MET A 414 -4.20 -15.85 -21.18
C MET A 414 -3.56 -15.15 -22.38
N LYS A 415 -3.72 -15.69 -23.59
CA LYS A 415 -3.24 -15.08 -24.83
C LYS A 415 -3.92 -13.74 -25.09
N GLN A 416 -5.22 -13.64 -24.86
CA GLN A 416 -5.98 -12.39 -25.00
C GLN A 416 -5.48 -11.32 -24.02
N ALA A 417 -5.37 -11.68 -22.74
CA ALA A 417 -4.89 -10.78 -21.69
C ALA A 417 -3.46 -10.30 -21.95
N ALA A 418 -2.57 -11.20 -22.41
CA ALA A 418 -1.20 -10.87 -22.78
C ALA A 418 -1.15 -9.88 -23.95
N LYS A 419 -1.95 -10.12 -25.00
CA LYS A 419 -2.03 -9.23 -26.17
C LYS A 419 -2.49 -7.83 -25.77
N PHE A 420 -3.49 -7.72 -24.90
CA PHE A 420 -3.96 -6.43 -24.40
C PHE A 420 -2.92 -5.71 -23.52
N ARG A 421 -2.04 -6.47 -22.86
CA ARG A 421 -0.85 -5.95 -22.16
C ARG A 421 0.34 -5.69 -23.08
N GLY A 422 0.11 -5.65 -24.39
CA GLY A 422 1.15 -5.38 -25.37
C GLY A 422 2.25 -6.44 -25.39
N GLY A 423 1.92 -7.70 -25.10
CA GLY A 423 2.87 -8.81 -25.13
C GLY A 423 2.21 -10.12 -25.55
N GLU A 424 2.81 -11.25 -25.20
CA GLU A 424 2.40 -12.57 -25.66
C GLU A 424 2.43 -13.59 -24.52
N CYS A 425 1.48 -14.53 -24.50
CA CYS A 425 1.59 -15.76 -23.73
C CYS A 425 2.25 -16.80 -24.64
N LEU A 426 3.46 -17.24 -24.28
CA LEU A 426 4.27 -18.18 -25.03
C LEU A 426 3.93 -19.64 -24.73
N SER A 427 3.25 -19.91 -23.60
CA SER A 427 2.75 -21.24 -23.30
C SER A 427 1.69 -21.67 -24.32
N GLU A 428 1.81 -22.89 -24.82
CA GLU A 428 0.86 -23.45 -25.80
C GLU A 428 -0.37 -24.06 -25.12
N THR A 429 -0.22 -24.53 -23.87
CA THR A 429 -1.26 -25.21 -23.11
C THR A 429 -1.32 -24.70 -21.67
N MET A 430 -2.51 -24.81 -21.08
CA MET A 430 -2.81 -24.57 -19.68
C MET A 430 -3.89 -25.56 -19.28
N THR A 431 -3.81 -26.10 -18.06
CA THR A 431 -4.94 -26.82 -17.48
C THR A 431 -6.04 -25.81 -17.18
N LYS A 432 -7.22 -25.99 -17.79
CA LYS A 432 -8.37 -25.10 -17.56
C LYS A 432 -8.63 -24.94 -16.06
N GLY A 433 -8.76 -23.69 -15.61
CA GLY A 433 -8.95 -23.31 -14.22
C GLY A 433 -7.70 -23.30 -13.34
N ASP A 434 -6.53 -23.68 -13.86
CA ASP A 434 -5.28 -23.66 -13.09
C ASP A 434 -4.66 -22.27 -13.06
N MET A 435 -5.00 -21.52 -12.00
CA MET A 435 -4.48 -20.17 -11.80
C MET A 435 -3.09 -20.13 -11.15
N ALA A 436 -2.52 -21.26 -10.76
CA ALA A 436 -1.29 -21.33 -9.96
C ALA A 436 -0.07 -21.75 -10.77
N THR A 437 -0.22 -22.63 -11.76
CA THR A 437 0.91 -23.10 -12.58
C THR A 437 1.46 -21.95 -13.42
N LYS A 438 2.78 -21.75 -13.37
CA LYS A 438 3.44 -20.68 -14.13
C LYS A 438 3.36 -20.95 -15.63
N LEU A 439 3.02 -19.91 -16.37
CA LEU A 439 3.10 -19.86 -17.82
C LEU A 439 4.30 -19.00 -18.24
N LYS A 440 4.74 -19.18 -19.49
CA LYS A 440 5.77 -18.35 -20.10
C LYS A 440 5.12 -17.19 -20.83
N TRP A 441 5.66 -16.00 -20.63
CA TRP A 441 5.15 -14.75 -21.17
C TRP A 441 6.28 -13.98 -21.83
N LYS A 442 5.94 -13.07 -22.76
CA LYS A 442 6.87 -12.15 -23.39
C LYS A 442 6.35 -10.73 -23.29
N CYS A 443 7.16 -9.81 -22.79
CA CYS A 443 6.84 -8.39 -22.78
C CYS A 443 7.06 -7.80 -24.18
N GLY A 444 6.08 -7.14 -24.78
CA GLY A 444 6.30 -6.46 -26.07
C GLY A 444 6.95 -5.08 -25.95
N HIS A 445 7.13 -4.53 -24.74
CA HIS A 445 7.92 -3.30 -24.56
C HIS A 445 9.43 -3.58 -24.57
N CYS A 446 9.92 -4.42 -23.65
CA CYS A 446 11.37 -4.71 -23.53
C CYS A 446 11.81 -6.02 -24.20
N GLY A 447 10.88 -6.85 -24.67
CA GLY A 447 11.17 -8.16 -25.28
C GLY A 447 11.48 -9.28 -24.28
N ALA A 448 11.56 -9.00 -22.98
CA ALA A 448 11.93 -9.99 -21.98
C ALA A 448 10.89 -11.12 -21.89
N GLU A 449 11.39 -12.36 -21.85
CA GLU A 449 10.61 -13.54 -21.52
C GLU A 449 10.64 -13.77 -20.00
N PHE A 450 9.50 -14.11 -19.42
CA PHE A 450 9.38 -14.33 -17.98
C PHE A 450 8.31 -15.37 -17.65
N GLU A 451 8.41 -15.95 -16.45
CA GLU A 451 7.42 -16.87 -15.91
C GLU A 451 6.57 -16.19 -14.83
N ALA A 452 5.28 -16.48 -14.86
CA ALA A 452 4.30 -16.03 -13.87
C ALA A 452 3.03 -16.90 -13.93
N SER A 453 2.40 -17.08 -12.78
CA SER A 453 1.06 -17.68 -12.66
C SER A 453 -0.03 -16.77 -13.25
N PRO A 454 -1.11 -17.34 -13.80
CA PRO A 454 -2.30 -16.56 -14.16
C PRO A 454 -2.87 -15.72 -13.00
N ALA A 455 -2.85 -16.23 -11.77
CA ALA A 455 -3.29 -15.49 -10.58
C ALA A 455 -2.52 -14.17 -10.41
N LEU A 456 -1.19 -14.20 -10.51
CA LEU A 456 -0.37 -13.00 -10.40
C LEU A 456 -0.70 -11.97 -11.50
N ILE A 457 -0.88 -12.45 -12.74
CA ILE A 457 -1.07 -11.59 -13.92
C ILE A 457 -2.48 -11.00 -13.99
N LEU A 458 -3.51 -11.81 -13.79
CA LEU A 458 -4.90 -11.39 -13.94
C LEU A 458 -5.48 -10.82 -12.65
N LEU A 459 -5.33 -11.53 -11.53
CA LEU A 459 -5.93 -11.12 -10.24
C LEU A 459 -5.04 -10.12 -9.50
N GLY A 460 -3.72 -10.24 -9.66
CA GLY A 460 -2.75 -9.32 -9.06
C GLY A 460 -2.47 -8.07 -9.89
N GLY A 461 -2.78 -8.07 -11.20
CA GLY A 461 -2.51 -6.96 -12.10
C GLY A 461 -1.04 -6.74 -12.44
N HIS A 462 -0.17 -7.71 -12.09
CA HIS A 462 1.25 -7.68 -12.43
C HIS A 462 1.46 -7.94 -13.92
N TRP A 463 2.62 -7.50 -14.40
CA TRP A 463 3.10 -7.85 -15.73
C TRP A 463 4.61 -8.11 -15.73
N CYS A 464 5.31 -7.58 -16.73
CA CYS A 464 6.74 -7.76 -16.90
C CYS A 464 7.52 -7.25 -15.66
N PRO A 465 8.31 -8.12 -15.00
CA PRO A 465 9.06 -7.74 -13.80
C PRO A 465 10.15 -6.68 -14.07
N GLU A 466 10.62 -6.55 -15.31
CA GLU A 466 11.65 -5.57 -15.67
C GLU A 466 11.06 -4.16 -15.92
N CYS A 467 9.83 -4.10 -16.45
CA CYS A 467 9.22 -2.83 -16.88
C CYS A 467 8.29 -2.23 -15.83
N PHE A 468 7.56 -3.07 -15.09
CA PHE A 468 6.49 -2.63 -14.18
C PHE A 468 6.93 -2.56 -12.73
N ILE A 469 8.07 -3.20 -12.42
CA ILE A 469 8.74 -3.11 -11.13
C ILE A 469 10.05 -2.33 -11.36
N PRO A 470 10.06 -1.01 -11.16
CA PRO A 470 11.15 -0.13 -11.56
C PRO A 470 12.33 -0.24 -10.59
N GLN A 471 13.06 -1.36 -10.66
CA GLN A 471 14.34 -1.55 -9.97
C GLN A 471 15.51 -0.97 -10.76
N LYS A 472 15.30 -0.68 -12.06
CA LYS A 472 16.28 -0.06 -12.96
C LYS A 472 15.88 1.36 -13.36
N SER A 473 14.64 1.53 -13.80
CA SER A 473 14.11 2.83 -14.21
C SER A 473 12.59 2.83 -14.28
N TRP A 474 11.99 4.01 -14.15
CA TRP A 474 10.61 4.27 -14.57
C TRP A 474 10.63 4.76 -16.03
N ASP A 475 10.13 3.93 -16.96
CA ASP A 475 10.01 4.27 -18.39
C ASP A 475 8.54 4.17 -18.86
N TYR A 476 7.64 4.72 -18.04
CA TYR A 476 6.20 4.55 -18.19
C TYR A 476 5.63 5.25 -19.42
N ASP A 477 6.24 6.35 -19.87
CA ASP A 477 5.88 7.02 -21.12
C ASP A 477 6.07 6.10 -22.32
N SER A 478 7.16 5.33 -22.34
CA SER A 478 7.43 4.37 -23.41
C SER A 478 6.55 3.12 -23.30
N ILE A 479 6.37 2.61 -22.08
CA ILE A 479 5.51 1.44 -21.81
C ILE A 479 4.06 1.70 -22.24
N ALA A 480 3.49 2.87 -21.91
CA ALA A 480 2.11 3.23 -22.23
C ALA A 480 1.86 3.32 -23.75
N LYS A 481 2.89 3.54 -24.58
CA LYS A 481 2.76 3.57 -26.05
C LYS A 481 2.51 2.17 -26.63
N THR A 482 3.00 1.14 -25.96
CA THR A 482 2.91 -0.26 -26.45
C THR A 482 1.97 -1.14 -25.63
N ASN A 483 1.55 -0.71 -24.44
CA ASN A 483 0.73 -1.50 -23.52
C ASN A 483 -0.62 -0.81 -23.24
N PRO A 484 -1.69 -1.19 -23.98
CA PRO A 484 -3.04 -0.66 -23.77
C PRO A 484 -3.57 -0.83 -22.34
N PHE A 485 -3.29 -1.96 -21.68
CA PHE A 485 -3.69 -2.19 -20.30
C PHE A 485 -3.14 -1.12 -19.35
N PHE A 486 -1.84 -0.82 -19.42
CA PHE A 486 -1.18 0.21 -18.61
C PHE A 486 -1.55 1.64 -19.03
N ALA A 487 -1.74 1.87 -20.33
CA ALA A 487 -2.10 3.17 -20.88
C ALA A 487 -3.37 3.77 -20.22
N GLN A 488 -4.32 2.92 -19.82
CA GLN A 488 -5.55 3.33 -19.13
C GLN A 488 -5.29 4.11 -17.84
N VAL A 489 -4.20 3.80 -17.13
CA VAL A 489 -3.84 4.45 -15.86
C VAL A 489 -2.75 5.50 -15.99
N TRP A 490 -2.15 5.63 -17.18
CA TRP A 490 -1.08 6.60 -17.45
C TRP A 490 -1.60 7.85 -18.16
N TYR A 491 -2.28 7.68 -19.31
CA TYR A 491 -2.73 8.80 -20.13
C TYR A 491 -3.81 9.73 -19.54
N PRO A 492 -4.52 9.37 -18.45
CA PRO A 492 -5.33 10.36 -17.73
C PRO A 492 -4.50 11.50 -17.11
N ASN A 493 -3.25 11.23 -16.73
CA ASN A 493 -2.38 12.20 -16.03
C ASN A 493 -1.15 12.62 -16.86
N HIS A 494 -0.96 12.04 -18.05
CA HIS A 494 0.23 12.18 -18.90
C HIS A 494 -0.13 12.27 -20.38
N THR A 495 0.58 13.09 -21.17
CA THR A 495 0.33 13.17 -22.61
C THR A 495 1.05 12.05 -23.38
N LYS A 496 0.59 11.72 -24.60
CA LYS A 496 1.20 10.66 -25.42
C LYS A 496 2.56 11.06 -25.99
N GLU A 497 2.83 12.36 -26.00
CA GLU A 497 4.07 12.97 -26.47
C GLU A 497 5.17 12.98 -25.41
N GLU A 498 4.82 12.77 -24.14
CA GLU A 498 5.80 12.62 -23.05
C GLU A 498 6.78 11.46 -23.36
N ASN A 499 8.02 11.63 -22.92
CA ASN A 499 9.11 10.67 -23.15
C ASN A 499 10.16 10.73 -22.04
N ASN A 500 9.69 10.89 -20.81
CA ASN A 500 10.49 10.93 -19.61
C ASN A 500 10.89 9.51 -19.21
N LYS A 501 12.14 9.37 -18.79
CA LYS A 501 12.67 8.19 -18.16
C LYS A 501 13.39 8.62 -16.89
N TYR A 502 13.14 7.90 -15.81
CA TYR A 502 13.77 8.17 -14.51
C TYR A 502 14.61 6.97 -14.12
N ASP A 503 15.93 7.08 -14.24
CA ASP A 503 16.85 6.01 -13.88
C ASP A 503 17.00 5.92 -12.36
N PHE A 504 16.83 4.71 -11.83
CA PHE A 504 16.75 4.46 -10.39
C PHE A 504 18.01 4.96 -9.67
N ASP A 505 19.19 4.63 -10.19
CA ASP A 505 20.42 5.08 -9.55
C ASP A 505 20.63 6.59 -9.65
N GLU A 506 20.14 7.27 -10.68
CA GLU A 506 20.21 8.74 -10.76
C GLU A 506 19.31 9.42 -9.73
N LEU A 507 18.17 8.79 -9.41
CA LEU A 507 17.26 9.31 -8.39
C LEU A 507 17.77 9.09 -6.96
N PHE A 508 18.55 8.03 -6.73
CA PHE A 508 18.90 7.54 -5.39
C PHE A 508 20.39 7.41 -5.09
N HIS A 509 21.26 7.76 -6.03
CA HIS A 509 22.68 8.02 -5.78
C HIS A 509 22.99 9.49 -6.05
N ILE A 510 23.82 10.08 -5.18
CA ILE A 510 24.40 11.41 -5.39
C ILE A 510 25.91 11.21 -5.50
N ASP A 511 26.49 11.65 -6.61
CA ASP A 511 27.92 11.52 -6.90
C ASP A 511 28.44 10.07 -6.75
N GLY A 512 27.61 9.09 -7.13
CA GLY A 512 27.92 7.66 -7.04
C GLY A 512 27.79 7.03 -5.64
N VAL A 513 27.29 7.78 -4.65
CA VAL A 513 27.06 7.28 -3.29
C VAL A 513 25.56 7.16 -3.02
N ALA A 514 25.13 6.04 -2.44
CA ALA A 514 23.73 5.78 -2.14
C ALA A 514 23.15 6.83 -1.18
N TRP A 515 21.92 7.27 -1.45
CA TRP A 515 21.21 8.27 -0.66
C TRP A 515 21.14 7.91 0.83
N ASP A 516 20.89 6.63 1.15
CA ASP A 516 20.87 6.05 2.50
C ASP A 516 22.14 6.37 3.31
N ASP A 517 23.30 6.46 2.65
CA ASP A 517 24.60 6.65 3.29
C ASP A 517 24.95 8.13 3.48
N ILE A 518 24.31 9.01 2.72
CA ILE A 518 24.53 10.46 2.76
C ILE A 518 23.60 11.11 3.81
N LYS A 519 22.34 10.70 3.86
CA LYS A 519 21.31 11.29 4.70
C LYS A 519 21.11 10.44 5.97
N ARG A 520 21.34 11.03 7.14
CA ARG A 520 21.32 10.31 8.44
C ARG A 520 19.92 10.12 9.02
#